data_AF-A0A504YUY3-F1
#
_entry.id   AF-A0A504YUY3-F1
#
_cell.length_a   1.000
_cell.length_b   1.000
_cell.length_c   1.000
_cell.angle_alpha   90.00
_cell.angle_beta   90.00
_cell.angle_gamma   90.00
#
_symmetry.space_group_name_H-M   'P 1'
#
loop_
_entity.id
_entity.type
_entity.pdbx_description
1 polymer ?
#
loop_
_entity_poly.entity_id
_entity_poly.type
_entity_poly.pdbx_seq_one_letter_code
_entity_poly.pdbx_strand_id
1 'polypeptide(L)'
;LFRYVLDYCRYGKSSLPTHLKELSRLKEEAIFYGLDDMICQLEDILSTDPRWNTQLSSCITIGYRGTFGAARDGTTDLRFRKLGRILVAGQTQECRRVFGDALNVTRDPDTESPYSSRFFLKHTVLEQAFDHLYQKGYELISSCASGTSAGDTEIKFGHTEEEARWQHYNEFVFIRRRWQTE
;
A
#
# COMPACT_ATOMS: atom_id res chain seq x y z
N LEU A 1 -31.01 4.51 6.06
CA LEU A 1 -30.67 3.34 6.92
C LEU A 1 -31.89 2.61 7.43
N PHE A 2 -32.85 3.29 8.09
CA PHE A 2 -34.07 2.65 8.62
C PHE A 2 -34.91 1.84 7.60
N ARG A 3 -34.88 2.25 6.32
CA ARG A 3 -35.49 1.46 5.24
C ARG A 3 -34.96 0.01 5.21
N TYR A 4 -33.65 -0.20 5.38
CA TYR A 4 -33.05 -1.54 5.32
C TYR A 4 -33.39 -2.38 6.54
N VAL A 5 -33.58 -1.74 7.70
CA VAL A 5 -34.12 -2.38 8.90
C VAL A 5 -35.55 -2.86 8.65
N LEU A 6 -36.40 -2.01 8.05
CA LEU A 6 -37.76 -2.39 7.70
C LEU A 6 -37.82 -3.49 6.63
N ASP A 7 -37.00 -3.39 5.60
CA ASP A 7 -36.93 -4.39 4.53
C ASP A 7 -36.44 -5.75 5.12
N TYR A 8 -35.50 -5.73 6.07
CA TYR A 8 -35.06 -6.92 6.81
C TYR A 8 -36.19 -7.54 7.63
N CYS A 9 -36.94 -6.74 8.38
CA CYS A 9 -38.09 -7.23 9.16
C CYS A 9 -39.22 -7.80 8.27
N ARG A 10 -39.33 -7.35 7.01
CA ARG A 10 -40.40 -7.78 6.10
C ARG A 10 -40.04 -8.98 5.25
N TYR A 11 -38.82 -9.02 4.74
CA TYR A 11 -38.39 -9.99 3.73
C TYR A 11 -37.24 -10.88 4.22
N GLY A 12 -36.74 -10.62 5.43
CA GLY A 12 -35.63 -11.35 6.02
C GLY A 12 -34.31 -11.10 5.28
N LYS A 13 -33.43 -12.11 5.36
CA LYS A 13 -32.04 -12.08 4.86
C LYS A 13 -31.89 -11.63 3.41
N SER A 14 -32.86 -11.90 2.53
CA SER A 14 -32.77 -11.60 1.10
C SER A 14 -32.85 -10.11 0.75
N SER A 15 -33.22 -9.27 1.72
CA SER A 15 -33.36 -7.81 1.53
C SER A 15 -32.10 -7.01 1.84
N LEU A 16 -31.08 -7.64 2.45
CA LEU A 16 -29.83 -6.96 2.79
C LEU A 16 -29.08 -6.60 1.49
N PRO A 17 -28.77 -5.32 1.26
CA PRO A 17 -28.03 -4.93 0.08
C PRO A 17 -26.59 -5.44 0.14
N THR A 18 -26.13 -6.06 -0.95
CA THR A 18 -24.75 -6.52 -1.10
C THR A 18 -23.73 -5.38 -1.27
N HIS A 19 -24.20 -4.15 -1.55
CA HIS A 19 -23.36 -3.00 -1.87
C HIS A 19 -23.72 -1.75 -1.08
N LEU A 20 -23.63 -1.79 0.26
CA LEU A 20 -23.80 -0.60 1.09
C LEU A 20 -22.47 -0.06 1.62
N LYS A 21 -22.14 1.20 1.29
CA LYS A 21 -21.00 1.90 1.92
C LYS A 21 -21.20 2.17 3.42
N GLU A 22 -22.44 2.13 3.89
CA GLU A 22 -22.81 2.46 5.28
C GLU A 22 -23.14 1.21 6.12
N LEU A 23 -22.60 0.03 5.79
CA LEU A 23 -22.85 -1.22 6.56
C LEU A 23 -22.55 -1.06 8.06
N SER A 24 -21.51 -0.32 8.43
CA SER A 24 -21.18 -0.04 9.84
C SER A 24 -22.28 0.75 10.55
N ARG A 25 -22.85 1.77 9.90
CA ARG A 25 -23.98 2.54 10.45
C ARG A 25 -25.26 1.71 10.48
N LEU A 26 -25.46 0.84 9.48
CA LEU A 26 -26.59 -0.09 9.48
C LEU A 26 -26.51 -1.09 10.63
N LYS A 27 -25.30 -1.52 11.01
CA LYS A 27 -25.07 -2.37 12.19
C LYS A 27 -25.42 -1.63 13.48
N GLU A 28 -25.04 -0.35 13.62
CA GLU A 28 -25.42 0.48 14.78
C GLU A 28 -26.95 0.58 14.93
N GLU A 29 -27.66 0.79 13.82
CA GLU A 29 -29.14 0.77 13.81
C GLU A 29 -29.70 -0.60 14.19
N ALA A 30 -29.13 -1.69 13.65
CA ALA A 30 -29.56 -3.06 13.99
C ALA A 30 -29.36 -3.38 15.49
N ILE A 31 -28.28 -2.89 16.10
CA ILE A 31 -28.02 -2.96 17.54
C ILE A 31 -29.08 -2.15 18.30
N PHE A 32 -29.36 -0.92 17.86
CA PHE A 32 -30.35 -0.06 18.50
C PHE A 32 -31.75 -0.70 18.53
N TYR A 33 -32.16 -1.37 17.45
CA TYR A 33 -33.45 -2.06 17.36
C TYR A 33 -33.43 -3.51 17.89
N GLY A 34 -32.30 -4.01 18.39
CA GLY A 34 -32.19 -5.35 18.98
C GLY A 34 -32.40 -6.49 17.98
N LEU A 35 -31.91 -6.35 16.75
CA LEU A 35 -32.09 -7.34 15.68
C LEU A 35 -30.87 -8.28 15.60
N ASP A 36 -30.76 -9.22 16.54
CA ASP A 36 -29.60 -10.11 16.71
C ASP A 36 -29.24 -10.88 15.43
N ASP A 37 -30.23 -11.44 14.74
CA ASP A 37 -30.01 -12.16 13.48
C ASP A 37 -29.44 -11.26 12.38
N MET A 38 -29.84 -9.98 12.35
CA MET A 38 -29.34 -8.99 11.39
C MET A 38 -27.91 -8.59 11.75
N ILE A 39 -27.60 -8.46 13.04
CA ILE A 39 -26.27 -8.13 13.55
C ILE A 39 -25.28 -9.22 13.16
N CYS A 40 -25.59 -10.49 13.45
CA CYS A 40 -24.76 -11.63 13.08
C CYS A 40 -24.53 -11.71 11.57
N GLN A 41 -25.57 -11.43 10.76
CA GLN A 41 -25.44 -11.44 9.29
C GLN A 41 -24.61 -10.27 8.77
N LEU A 42 -24.77 -9.08 9.34
CA LEU A 42 -23.94 -7.93 8.97
C LEU A 42 -22.48 -8.16 9.36
N GLU A 43 -22.23 -8.80 10.50
CA GLU A 43 -20.88 -9.22 10.89
C GLU A 43 -20.28 -10.24 9.91
N ASP A 44 -21.06 -11.23 9.49
CA ASP A 44 -20.63 -12.21 8.49
C ASP A 44 -20.36 -11.57 7.12
N ILE A 45 -21.22 -10.64 6.67
CA ILE A 45 -21.00 -9.90 5.41
C ILE A 45 -19.74 -9.04 5.50
N LEU A 46 -19.50 -8.39 6.65
CA LEU A 46 -18.30 -7.59 6.89
C LEU A 46 -17.03 -8.47 6.98
N SER A 47 -17.13 -9.72 7.42
CA SER A 47 -15.99 -10.65 7.45
C SER A 47 -15.73 -11.34 6.11
N THR A 48 -16.78 -11.62 5.34
CA THR A 48 -16.74 -12.56 4.20
C THR A 48 -16.58 -11.86 2.84
N ASP A 49 -16.99 -10.59 2.66
CA ASP A 49 -16.84 -9.90 1.37
C ASP A 49 -15.47 -9.19 1.23
N PRO A 50 -14.57 -9.66 0.32
CA PRO A 50 -13.24 -9.08 0.12
C PRO A 50 -13.24 -7.61 -0.32
N ARG A 51 -14.37 -7.10 -0.83
CA ARG A 51 -14.48 -5.74 -1.40
C ARG A 51 -14.76 -4.67 -0.36
N TRP A 52 -15.48 -5.03 0.69
CA TRP A 52 -15.69 -4.19 1.88
C TRP A 52 -14.57 -4.38 2.91
N ASN A 53 -13.73 -5.37 2.66
CA ASN A 53 -12.61 -5.76 3.47
C ASN A 53 -11.27 -5.15 3.02
N THR A 54 -11.28 -3.85 2.72
CA THR A 54 -10.03 -3.06 2.62
C THR A 54 -9.37 -2.86 4.00
N GLN A 55 -9.95 -3.42 5.08
CA GLN A 55 -9.43 -3.38 6.45
C GLN A 55 -8.69 -4.64 6.92
N LEU A 56 -8.80 -5.82 6.28
CA LEU A 56 -8.16 -7.05 6.77
C LEU A 56 -6.87 -7.44 6.03
N SER A 57 -6.61 -6.90 4.84
CA SER A 57 -5.29 -7.04 4.22
C SER A 57 -4.88 -5.81 3.43
N SER A 58 -3.65 -5.36 3.65
CA SER A 58 -3.09 -4.17 2.98
C SER A 58 -1.81 -4.54 2.27
N CYS A 59 -1.65 -4.03 1.05
CA CYS A 59 -0.46 -4.18 0.24
C CYS A 59 0.25 -2.84 0.09
N ILE A 60 1.57 -2.83 0.32
CA ILE A 60 2.44 -1.69 0.04
C ILE A 60 3.60 -2.20 -0.80
N THR A 61 3.87 -1.52 -1.90
CA THR A 61 5.02 -1.78 -2.75
C THR A 61 6.06 -0.70 -2.54
N ILE A 62 7.29 -1.12 -2.26
CA ILE A 62 8.46 -0.25 -2.16
C ILE A 62 9.31 -0.45 -3.41
N GLY A 63 9.58 0.63 -4.13
CA GLY A 63 10.37 0.60 -5.34
C GLY A 63 11.55 1.55 -5.26
N TYR A 64 12.64 1.29 -5.96
CA TYR A 64 13.66 2.30 -6.22
C TYR A 64 14.38 2.05 -7.53
N ARG A 65 15.00 3.13 -8.05
CA ARG A 65 15.98 3.04 -9.13
C ARG A 65 17.38 3.15 -8.55
N GLY A 66 18.15 2.08 -8.72
CA GLY A 66 19.53 1.98 -8.30
C GLY A 66 20.48 2.16 -9.48
N THR A 67 21.61 2.79 -9.21
CA THR A 67 22.76 2.84 -10.10
C THR A 67 24.02 2.48 -9.30
N PHE A 68 25.11 2.19 -10.00
CA PHE A 68 26.41 1.95 -9.39
C PHE A 68 27.28 3.19 -9.54
N GLY A 69 27.96 3.58 -8.46
CA GLY A 69 28.94 4.66 -8.54
C GLY A 69 30.10 4.29 -9.48
N ALA A 70 30.65 5.30 -10.16
CA ALA A 70 31.90 5.15 -10.92
C ALA A 70 33.04 4.80 -9.95
N ALA A 71 33.84 3.79 -10.30
CA ALA A 71 35.03 3.46 -9.52
C ALA A 71 36.03 4.63 -9.60
N ARG A 72 36.61 5.03 -8.46
CA ARG A 72 37.78 5.92 -8.47
C ARG A 72 39.04 5.09 -8.75
N ASP A 73 39.92 5.63 -9.58
CA ASP A 73 41.14 4.96 -10.02
C ASP A 73 41.96 4.43 -8.84
N GLY A 74 42.28 3.13 -8.88
CA GLY A 74 43.24 2.47 -7.98
C GLY A 74 42.65 1.85 -6.71
N THR A 75 41.39 2.07 -6.37
CA THR A 75 40.71 1.34 -5.30
C THR A 75 39.79 0.28 -5.89
N THR A 76 39.98 -0.99 -5.51
CA THR A 76 39.03 -2.11 -5.73
C THR A 76 37.72 -1.93 -4.94
N ASP A 77 37.40 -0.70 -4.53
CA ASP A 77 36.30 -0.41 -3.63
C ASP A 77 34.99 -0.82 -4.27
N LEU A 78 34.29 -1.67 -3.53
CA LEU A 78 33.10 -2.39 -3.94
C LEU A 78 32.08 -1.35 -4.39
N ARG A 79 31.66 -1.41 -5.66
CA ARG A 79 30.68 -0.46 -6.24
C ARG A 79 29.41 -0.43 -5.38
N PHE A 80 29.33 0.54 -4.47
CA PHE A 80 28.18 0.66 -3.58
C PHE A 80 26.93 1.03 -4.36
N ARG A 81 25.80 0.44 -3.97
CA ARG A 81 24.50 0.73 -4.55
C ARG A 81 24.10 2.17 -4.19
N LYS A 82 23.89 3.01 -5.20
CA LYS A 82 23.40 4.39 -5.02
C LYS A 82 21.89 4.42 -5.24
N LEU A 83 21.15 4.84 -4.21
CA LEU A 83 19.69 4.97 -4.21
C LEU A 83 19.30 6.42 -4.43
N GLY A 84 18.55 6.70 -5.51
CA GLY A 84 18.08 8.06 -5.78
C GLY A 84 16.88 8.46 -4.92
N ARG A 85 15.80 7.66 -4.97
CA ARG A 85 14.58 7.83 -4.18
C ARG A 85 13.94 6.47 -3.93
N ILE A 86 13.27 6.35 -2.78
CA ILE A 86 12.42 5.20 -2.47
C ILE A 86 10.98 5.60 -2.82
N LEU A 87 10.42 4.95 -3.82
CA LEU A 87 9.03 5.06 -4.26
C LEU A 87 8.14 4.21 -3.37
N VAL A 88 6.94 4.71 -3.08
CA VAL A 88 5.94 4.01 -2.28
C VAL A 88 4.63 3.99 -3.08
N ALA A 89 4.07 2.80 -3.25
CA ALA A 89 2.78 2.60 -3.89
C ALA A 89 1.87 1.75 -3.00
N GLY A 90 0.58 2.08 -2.95
CA GLY A 90 -0.39 1.37 -2.13
C GLY A 90 -1.61 2.22 -1.79
N GLN A 91 -2.37 1.76 -0.80
CA GLN A 91 -3.53 2.50 -0.28
C GLN A 91 -3.06 3.74 0.48
N THR A 92 -3.62 4.92 0.15
CA THR A 92 -3.17 6.22 0.65
C THR A 92 -3.21 6.31 2.18
N GLN A 93 -4.26 5.81 2.80
CA GLN A 93 -4.40 5.82 4.26
C GLN A 93 -3.34 4.93 4.94
N GLU A 94 -3.07 3.76 4.39
CA GLU A 94 -2.08 2.82 4.94
C GLU A 94 -0.64 3.34 4.74
N CYS A 95 -0.32 3.90 3.58
CA CYS A 95 0.97 4.53 3.34
C CYS A 95 1.23 5.67 4.35
N ARG A 96 0.23 6.52 4.62
CA ARG A 96 0.33 7.58 5.64
C ARG A 96 0.45 7.02 7.05
N ARG A 97 -0.27 5.93 7.38
CA ARG A 97 -0.21 5.26 8.69
C ARG A 97 1.16 4.62 8.97
N VAL A 98 1.80 4.06 7.95
CA VAL A 98 3.10 3.38 8.07
C VAL A 98 4.24 4.39 8.13
N PHE A 99 4.28 5.32 7.18
CA PHE A 99 5.44 6.19 6.98
C PHE A 99 5.30 7.58 7.59
N GLY A 100 4.08 8.03 7.93
CA GLY A 100 3.83 9.31 8.58
C GLY A 100 4.59 10.47 7.92
N ASP A 101 5.40 11.17 8.71
CA ASP A 101 6.18 12.32 8.27
C ASP A 101 7.31 11.98 7.29
N ALA A 102 7.72 10.72 7.19
CA ALA A 102 8.71 10.27 6.21
C ALA A 102 8.13 10.21 4.78
N LEU A 103 6.79 10.15 4.64
CA LEU A 103 6.12 10.08 3.35
C LEU A 103 6.05 11.47 2.69
N ASN A 104 6.44 11.55 1.43
CA ASN A 104 6.25 12.74 0.60
C ASN A 104 5.10 12.51 -0.40
N VAL A 105 4.10 13.38 -0.33
CA VAL A 105 2.86 13.30 -1.13
C VAL A 105 2.77 14.36 -2.24
N THR A 106 3.80 15.19 -2.44
CA THR A 106 3.73 16.36 -3.36
C THR A 106 3.51 16.01 -4.83
N ARG A 107 3.75 14.75 -5.22
CA ARG A 107 3.57 14.25 -6.58
C ARG A 107 2.23 13.52 -6.79
N ASP A 108 1.43 13.42 -5.75
CA ASP A 108 0.09 12.85 -5.82
C ASP A 108 -0.89 13.97 -6.19
N PRO A 109 -1.41 14.01 -7.44
CA PRO A 109 -2.54 14.89 -7.72
C PRO A 109 -3.69 14.47 -6.81
N ASP A 110 -4.48 15.44 -6.34
CA ASP A 110 -5.64 15.18 -5.49
C ASP A 110 -6.65 14.34 -6.28
N THR A 111 -6.43 13.03 -6.22
CA THR A 111 -7.21 12.02 -6.90
C THR A 111 -8.17 11.52 -5.85
N GLU A 112 -9.47 11.47 -6.18
CA GLU A 112 -10.49 10.82 -5.34
C GLU A 112 -10.23 9.30 -5.16
N SER A 113 -9.07 8.80 -5.60
CA SER A 113 -8.63 7.42 -5.50
C SER A 113 -8.10 7.11 -4.10
N PRO A 114 -8.54 6.00 -3.48
CA PRO A 114 -7.95 5.52 -2.23
C PRO A 114 -6.54 4.92 -2.40
N TYR A 115 -6.02 4.84 -3.63
CA TYR A 115 -4.70 4.29 -3.96
C TYR A 115 -3.84 5.31 -4.73
N SER A 116 -2.54 5.29 -4.48
CA SER A 116 -1.55 6.05 -5.24
C SER A 116 -0.25 5.27 -5.42
N SER A 117 0.44 5.53 -6.53
CA SER A 117 1.79 5.02 -6.85
C SER A 117 2.84 6.13 -6.95
N ARG A 118 2.50 7.34 -6.48
CA ARG A 118 3.29 8.56 -6.70
C ARG A 118 4.01 9.06 -5.45
N PHE A 119 3.87 8.36 -4.33
CA PHE A 119 4.57 8.72 -3.10
C PHE A 119 6.05 8.35 -3.17
N PHE A 120 6.85 9.04 -2.37
CA PHE A 120 8.24 8.69 -2.15
C PHE A 120 8.67 9.07 -0.73
N LEU A 121 9.71 8.42 -0.20
CA LEU A 121 10.22 8.74 1.14
C LEU A 121 11.18 9.94 1.10
N LYS A 122 11.21 10.71 2.18
CA LYS A 122 12.12 11.85 2.37
C LYS A 122 13.57 11.41 2.60
N HIS A 123 13.80 10.17 3.01
CA HIS A 123 15.11 9.55 3.15
C HIS A 123 15.34 8.50 2.05
N THR A 124 16.59 8.07 1.91
CA THR A 124 17.02 7.07 0.92
C THR A 124 17.52 5.77 1.56
N VAL A 125 17.41 5.62 2.87
CA VAL A 125 17.76 4.39 3.61
C VAL A 125 16.67 3.33 3.43
N LEU A 126 16.98 2.23 2.75
CA LEU A 126 16.01 1.19 2.38
C LEU A 126 15.57 0.37 3.58
N GLU A 127 16.52 -0.03 4.41
CA GLU A 127 16.31 -0.86 5.60
C GLU A 127 15.41 -0.13 6.61
N GLN A 128 15.58 1.19 6.74
CA GLN A 128 14.68 2.02 7.54
C GLN A 128 13.24 1.97 7.01
N ALA A 129 13.02 1.93 5.69
CA ALA A 129 11.68 1.79 5.14
C ALA A 129 11.07 0.42 5.46
N PHE A 130 11.89 -0.64 5.45
CA PHE A 130 11.46 -1.98 5.82
C PHE A 130 11.13 -2.09 7.31
N ASP A 131 11.92 -1.49 8.19
CA ASP A 131 11.63 -1.46 9.64
C ASP A 131 10.28 -0.83 9.95
N HIS A 132 9.93 0.28 9.28
CA HIS A 132 8.60 0.90 9.44
C HIS A 132 7.47 -0.07 9.05
N LEU A 133 7.65 -0.86 7.98
CA LEU A 133 6.67 -1.85 7.52
C LEU A 133 6.55 -3.02 8.51
N TYR A 134 7.69 -3.58 8.95
CA TYR A 134 7.71 -4.68 9.92
C TYR A 134 7.06 -4.29 11.25
N GLN A 135 7.36 -3.11 11.77
CA GLN A 135 6.73 -2.59 13.01
C GLN A 135 5.21 -2.44 12.90
N LYS A 136 4.67 -2.32 11.68
CA LYS A 136 3.23 -2.23 11.42
C LYS A 136 2.61 -3.55 10.99
N GLY A 137 3.36 -4.66 11.06
CA GLY A 137 2.89 -6.02 10.80
C GLY A 137 2.84 -6.40 9.32
N TYR A 138 3.60 -5.72 8.46
CA TYR A 138 3.77 -6.15 7.08
C TYR A 138 4.89 -7.16 6.96
N GLU A 139 4.72 -8.11 6.04
CA GLU A 139 5.71 -9.11 5.69
C GLU A 139 6.16 -8.92 4.25
N LEU A 140 7.44 -9.11 3.98
CA LEU A 140 7.98 -9.11 2.63
C LEU A 140 7.59 -10.43 1.95
N ILE A 141 6.79 -10.36 0.88
CA ILE A 141 6.29 -11.55 0.17
C ILE A 141 7.07 -11.82 -1.11
N SER A 142 7.49 -10.77 -1.80
CA SER A 142 8.19 -10.90 -3.08
C SER A 142 9.09 -9.71 -3.34
N SER A 143 10.14 -9.95 -4.11
CA SER A 143 11.02 -8.93 -4.65
C SER A 143 11.28 -9.20 -6.12
N CYS A 144 11.25 -8.15 -6.94
CA CYS A 144 11.56 -8.22 -8.36
C CYS A 144 12.61 -7.17 -8.71
N ALA A 145 13.49 -7.49 -9.65
CA ALA A 145 14.45 -6.55 -10.20
C ALA A 145 14.36 -6.59 -11.72
N SER A 146 14.26 -5.41 -12.33
CA SER A 146 14.33 -5.21 -13.76
C SER A 146 15.53 -4.33 -14.08
N GLY A 147 16.45 -4.83 -14.89
CA GLY A 147 17.55 -4.04 -15.43
C GLY A 147 17.16 -3.46 -16.78
N THR A 148 17.19 -2.14 -16.92
CA THR A 148 17.17 -1.50 -18.23
C THR A 148 18.51 -0.79 -18.42
N SER A 149 19.24 -1.17 -19.46
CA SER A 149 20.32 -0.33 -19.99
C SER A 149 19.66 0.93 -20.54
N ALA A 150 20.06 2.10 -20.06
CA ALA A 150 19.59 3.35 -20.65
C ALA A 150 20.20 3.47 -22.05
N GLY A 151 19.35 3.63 -23.07
CA GLY A 151 19.78 4.21 -24.35
C GLY A 151 20.18 5.67 -24.17
N ASP A 152 20.88 6.23 -25.17
CA ASP A 152 21.43 7.59 -25.19
C ASP A 152 20.44 8.62 -24.61
N THR A 153 20.56 8.94 -23.31
CA THR A 153 19.68 9.88 -22.62
C THR A 153 20.52 10.97 -21.98
N GLU A 154 20.04 12.21 -22.08
CA GLU A 154 20.70 13.39 -21.52
C GLU A 154 21.08 13.16 -20.05
N ILE A 155 22.36 13.39 -19.75
CA ILE A 155 22.93 13.20 -18.42
C ILE A 155 22.28 14.22 -17.47
N LYS A 156 21.51 13.74 -16.50
CA LYS A 156 20.94 14.59 -15.45
C LYS A 156 22.04 15.23 -14.62
N PHE A 157 21.87 16.51 -14.27
CA PHE A 157 22.83 17.28 -13.48
C PHE A 157 23.24 16.52 -12.19
N GLY A 158 24.53 16.24 -12.04
CA GLY A 158 25.09 15.50 -10.89
C GLY A 158 25.22 13.97 -11.07
N HIS A 159 24.88 13.42 -12.22
CA HIS A 159 25.17 12.03 -12.59
C HIS A 159 26.36 11.94 -13.56
N THR A 160 27.20 10.91 -13.40
CA THR A 160 28.19 10.57 -14.42
C THR A 160 27.53 9.78 -15.55
N GLU A 161 28.16 9.79 -16.72
CA GLU A 161 27.74 9.05 -17.91
C GLU A 161 27.61 7.53 -17.63
N GLU A 162 28.49 6.98 -16.79
CA GLU A 162 28.43 5.59 -16.33
C GLU A 162 27.23 5.33 -15.39
N GLU A 163 26.87 6.29 -14.52
CA GLU A 163 25.70 6.18 -13.65
C GLU A 163 24.37 6.24 -14.44
N ALA A 164 24.35 7.00 -15.53
CA ALA A 164 23.17 7.13 -16.40
C ALA A 164 22.91 5.87 -17.22
N ARG A 165 23.97 5.13 -17.58
CA ARG A 165 23.93 3.90 -18.41
C ARG A 165 23.21 2.74 -17.73
N TRP A 166 23.25 2.66 -16.40
CA TRP A 166 22.70 1.55 -15.63
C TRP A 166 21.53 1.99 -14.76
N GLN A 167 20.30 1.63 -15.17
CA GLN A 167 19.10 1.87 -14.38
C GLN A 167 18.48 0.53 -13.96
N HIS A 168 18.72 0.15 -12.71
CA HIS A 168 18.11 -1.03 -12.11
C HIS A 168 16.89 -0.61 -11.32
N TYR A 169 15.71 -1.03 -11.77
CA TYR A 169 14.48 -0.88 -11.02
C TYR A 169 14.28 -2.09 -10.13
N ASN A 170 14.16 -1.87 -8.82
CA ASN A 170 13.93 -2.93 -7.83
C ASN A 170 12.61 -2.63 -7.12
N GLU A 171 11.79 -3.66 -6.94
CA GLU A 171 10.50 -3.59 -6.26
C GLU A 171 10.40 -4.67 -5.19
N PHE A 172 9.76 -4.32 -4.07
CA PHE A 172 9.52 -5.16 -2.92
C PHE A 172 8.06 -5.06 -2.54
N VAL A 173 7.35 -6.18 -2.52
CA VAL A 173 5.92 -6.25 -2.25
C VAL A 173 5.72 -6.72 -0.81
N PHE A 174 5.07 -5.87 -0.02
CA PHE A 174 4.78 -6.13 1.38
C PHE A 174 3.28 -6.32 1.57
N ILE A 175 2.90 -7.34 2.33
CA ILE A 175 1.50 -7.61 2.69
C ILE A 175 1.37 -7.68 4.20
N ARG A 176 0.36 -7.02 4.74
CA ARG A 176 -0.12 -7.26 6.10
C ARG A 176 -1.44 -8.03 6.00
N ARG A 177 -1.49 -9.23 6.56
CA ARG A 177 -2.71 -10.03 6.71
C ARG A 177 -3.19 -9.91 8.15
N ARG A 178 -4.49 -9.80 8.41
CA ARG A 178 -5.01 -10.07 9.75
C ARG A 178 -5.28 -11.57 9.86
N TRP A 179 -4.74 -12.18 10.92
CA TRP A 179 -4.92 -13.58 11.29
C TRP A 179 -6.38 -14.01 11.10
N GLN A 180 -6.61 -15.04 10.28
CA GLN A 180 -7.81 -15.85 10.44
C GLN A 180 -7.63 -16.55 11.78
N THR A 181 -8.37 -16.12 12.81
CA THR A 181 -8.58 -16.99 13.97
C THR A 181 -9.23 -18.26 13.43
N GLU A 182 -8.50 -19.38 13.52
CA GLU A 182 -9.06 -20.72 13.41
C GLU A 182 -10.17 -20.94 14.44
#